data_AF-A0A5R9GRK9-F1
#
_entry.id   AF-A0A5R9GRK9-F1
#
_cell.length_a   1.000
_cell.length_b   1.000
_cell.length_c   1.000
_cell.angle_alpha   90.00
_cell.angle_beta   90.00
_cell.angle_gamma   90.00
#
_symmetry.space_group_name_H-M   'P 1'
#
loop_
_entity.id
_entity.type
_entity.pdbx_description
1 polymer ?
#
loop_
_entity_poly.entity_id
_entity_poly.type
_entity_poly.pdbx_seq_one_letter_code
_entity_poly.pdbx_strand_id
1 'polypeptide(L)' 'MTVSKLSTELLDQLLSDYKKPEDLIGENGLLKQLTKALVERALEAEMEHHLGHARH' A
#
# COMPACT_ATOMS: atom_id res chain seq x y z
N MET A 1 9.74 13.73 -3.57
CA MET A 1 9.32 12.44 -4.18
C MET A 1 8.10 12.69 -5.04
N THR A 2 8.17 12.45 -6.34
CA THR A 2 7.01 12.55 -7.22
C THR A 2 6.30 11.21 -7.23
N VAL A 3 5.05 11.18 -6.77
CA VAL A 3 4.20 9.99 -6.94
C VAL A 3 3.80 9.94 -8.41
N SER A 4 4.34 8.97 -9.15
CA SER A 4 3.92 8.68 -10.52
C SER A 4 2.44 8.32 -10.55
N LYS A 5 1.75 8.70 -11.63
CA LYS A 5 0.31 8.42 -11.79
C LYS A 5 0.07 6.91 -11.71
N LEU A 6 -0.90 6.50 -10.88
CA LEU A 6 -1.36 5.10 -10.82
C LEU A 6 -1.94 4.67 -12.17
N SER A 7 -1.61 3.46 -12.61
CA SER A 7 -2.20 2.89 -13.83
C SER A 7 -3.68 2.60 -13.60
N THR A 8 -4.50 2.74 -14.65
CA THR A 8 -5.93 2.40 -14.59
C THR A 8 -6.15 0.94 -14.22
N GLU A 9 -5.33 0.03 -14.76
CA GLU A 9 -5.38 -1.39 -14.42
C GLU A 9 -5.20 -1.67 -12.92
N LEU A 10 -4.27 -0.97 -12.27
CA LEU A 10 -4.08 -1.11 -10.81
C LEU A 10 -5.27 -0.54 -10.03
N LEU A 11 -5.87 0.55 -10.49
CA LEU A 11 -7.08 1.09 -9.88
C LEU A 11 -8.27 0.12 -10.01
N ASP A 12 -8.43 -0.50 -11.18
CA ASP A 12 -9.48 -1.48 -11.43
C ASP A 12 -9.28 -2.74 -10.57
N GLN A 13 -8.03 -3.18 -10.39
CA GLN A 13 -7.70 -4.28 -9.47
C GLN A 13 -7.99 -3.93 -8.01
N LEU A 14 -7.61 -2.73 -7.57
CA LEU A 14 -7.87 -2.28 -6.20
C LEU A 14 -9.36 -2.15 -5.91
N LEU A 15 -10.16 -1.78 -6.91
CA LEU A 15 -11.61 -1.57 -6.78
C LEU A 15 -12.46 -2.77 -7.23
N SER A 16 -11.85 -3.92 -7.55
CA SER A 16 -12.56 -5.07 -8.15
C SER A 16 -13.71 -5.61 -7.28
N ASP A 17 -13.56 -5.53 -5.96
CA ASP A 17 -14.55 -6.01 -4.98
C ASP A 17 -15.32 -4.88 -4.28
N TYR A 18 -15.17 -3.63 -4.75
CA TYR A 18 -15.85 -2.48 -4.16
C TYR A 18 -17.36 -2.54 -4.40
N LYS A 19 -18.16 -2.52 -3.31
CA LYS A 19 -19.63 -2.57 -3.40
C LYS A 19 -20.31 -1.39 -2.74
N LYS A 20 -19.71 -0.84 -1.68
CA LYS A 20 -20.27 0.28 -0.90
C LYS A 20 -19.14 1.16 -0.33
N PRO A 21 -19.44 2.43 0.02
CA PRO A 21 -18.42 3.36 0.53
C PRO A 21 -17.59 2.81 1.69
N GLU A 22 -18.20 2.04 2.59
CA GLU A 22 -17.53 1.46 3.75
C GLU A 22 -16.43 0.47 3.37
N ASP A 23 -16.50 -0.18 2.20
CA ASP A 23 -15.44 -1.08 1.71
C ASP A 23 -14.17 -0.29 1.33
N LEU A 24 -14.31 1.00 1.00
CA LEU A 24 -13.18 1.87 0.66
C LEU A 24 -12.68 2.68 1.86
N ILE A 25 -13.60 3.32 2.60
CA ILE A 25 -13.30 4.31 3.65
C ILE A 25 -13.71 3.90 5.06
N GLY A 26 -14.35 2.74 5.23
CA GLY A 26 -14.77 2.26 6.54
C GLY A 26 -13.60 1.84 7.44
N GLU A 27 -13.90 1.43 8.66
CA GLU A 27 -12.88 1.05 9.65
C GLU A 27 -11.97 -0.09 9.18
N ASN A 28 -12.48 -0.97 8.31
CA ASN A 28 -11.72 -2.04 7.66
C ASN A 28 -11.62 -1.84 6.14
N GLY A 29 -11.83 -0.60 5.68
CA GLY A 29 -11.83 -0.26 4.26
C GLY A 29 -10.45 -0.34 3.62
N LEU A 30 -10.45 -0.46 2.30
CA LEU A 30 -9.26 -0.62 1.47
C LEU A 30 -8.21 0.45 1.73
N LEU A 31 -8.58 1.73 1.89
CA LEU A 31 -7.59 2.79 2.09
C LEU A 31 -6.79 2.63 3.37
N LYS A 32 -7.42 2.15 4.45
CA LYS A 32 -6.74 1.91 5.72
C LYS A 32 -5.77 0.74 5.61
N GLN A 33 -6.21 -0.34 4.95
CA GLN A 33 -5.36 -1.50 4.70
C GLN A 33 -4.17 -1.15 3.80
N LEU A 34 -4.41 -0.40 2.72
CA LEU A 34 -3.38 0.04 1.79
C LEU A 34 -2.37 0.97 2.46
N THR A 35 -2.83 1.95 3.25
CA THR A 35 -1.94 2.85 4.00
C THR A 35 -1.05 2.07 4.95
N LYS A 36 -1.62 1.10 5.69
CA LYS A 36 -0.86 0.23 6.59
C LYS A 36 0.22 -0.55 5.82
N ALA A 37 -0.16 -1.23 4.73
CA ALA A 37 0.77 -2.03 3.95
C ALA A 37 1.92 -1.20 3.34
N LEU A 38 1.64 0.02 2.89
CA LEU A 38 2.65 0.93 2.37
C LEU A 38 3.63 1.38 3.46
N VAL A 39 3.12 1.70 4.66
CA VAL A 39 3.95 2.06 5.81
C VAL A 39 4.83 0.89 6.21
N GLU A 40 4.26 -0.31 6.38
CA GLU A 40 5.02 -1.52 6.72
C GLU A 40 6.15 -1.79 5.70
N ARG A 41 5.85 -1.71 4.40
CA ARG A 41 6.88 -1.88 3.36
C ARG A 41 7.95 -0.80 3.38
N ALA A 42 7.59 0.45 3.66
CA ALA A 42 8.55 1.52 3.79
C ALA A 42 9.49 1.29 4.98
N LEU A 43 8.94 0.87 6.13
CA LEU A 43 9.73 0.51 7.31
C LEU A 43 10.67 -0.67 7.03
N GLU A 44 10.18 -1.72 6.35
CA GLU A 44 11.02 -2.86 5.94
C GLU A 44 12.17 -2.43 5.04
N ALA A 45 11.88 -1.63 4.01
CA ALA A 45 12.89 -1.11 3.10
C ALA A 45 13.92 -0.21 3.82
N GLU A 46 13.48 0.62 4.77
CA GLU A 46 14.37 1.41 5.61
C GLU A 46 15.26 0.52 6.48
N MET A 47 14.73 -0.55 7.07
CA MET A 47 15.53 -1.51 7.84
C MET A 47 16.57 -2.24 6.98
N GLU A 48 16.21 -2.66 5.76
CA GLU A 48 17.15 -3.27 4.81
C GLU A 48 18.24 -2.28 4.37
N HIS A 49 17.88 -1.03 4.14
CA HIS A 49 18.80 0.00 3.69
C HIS A 49 19.71 0.53 4.82
N HIS A 50 19.25 0.51 6.08
CA HIS A 50 20.02 0.91 7.25
C HIS A 50 20.90 -0.19 7.85
N LEU A 51 20.71 -1.47 7.49
CA LEU A 51 21.53 -2.57 8.01
C LEU A 51 22.80 -2.84 7.21
N GLY A 52 22.99 -2.28 6.02
CA GLY A 52 24.25 -2.35 5.26
C GLY A 52 24.75 -3.75 4.87
N HIS A 53 24.14 -4.82 5.38
CA HIS A 53 24.49 -6.21 5.15
C HIS A 53 23.20 -7.02 5.00
N ALA A 54 23.09 -7.70 3.85
CA ALA A 54 22.15 -8.79 3.69
C ALA A 54 22.35 -9.78 4.86
N ARG A 55 21.24 -10.26 5.44
CA ARG A 55 21.30 -11.41 6.35
C ARG A 55 21.99 -12.56 5.62
N HIS A 56 23.18 -12.92 6.09
CA HIS A 56 23.93 -14.10 5.69
C HIS A 56 23.70 -15.24 6.70
#